data_AF-A0A9N9WEN9-F1
#
_entry.id   AF-A0A9N9WEN9-F1
#
_cell.length_a   1.000
_cell.length_b   1.000
_cell.length_c   1.000
_cell.angle_alpha   90.00
_cell.angle_beta   90.00
_cell.angle_gamma   90.00
#
_symmetry.space_group_name_H-M   'P 1'
#
loop_
_entity.id
_entity.type
_entity.pdbx_description
1 polymer ?
#
loop_
_entity_poly.entity_id
_entity_poly.type
_entity_poly.pdbx_seq_one_letter_code
_entity_poly.pdbx_strand_id
1 'polypeptide(L)'
;MGFKDFILVLGIVISCANAQTFRACVVDDSIRCQNLDKDGSLVSCLSVPTRVECAVQMNRGNAFGVFTEEELLLLAQRNPNDHRVIATVRDVNRITNPFAFEAVALVPNNHTNGFEGLRGGRYCHPGLGATSMRWSPRVLRALETLSARTDQCPSETRGRTTEELEVEILSNFFSEACRPGPWSANPTHDADLKRRFPNLCAMCSASGVCEGYNNPMAINIAGVSNRDTHIQAIDCLVNNGTVAFVAWSHVVDYFRVSIF
;
A
#
# COMPACT_ATOMS: atom_id res chain seq x y z
N MET A 1 3.10 -49.21 73.32
CA MET A 1 3.85 -49.41 72.07
C MET A 1 2.91 -49.10 70.92
N GLY A 2 3.08 -47.95 70.28
CA GLY A 2 2.28 -47.51 69.15
C GLY A 2 3.19 -47.06 68.03
N PHE A 3 2.77 -47.32 66.78
CA PHE A 3 3.20 -46.81 65.46
C PHE A 3 3.13 -47.99 64.49
N LYS A 4 2.55 -47.92 63.29
CA LYS A 4 1.62 -47.00 62.62
C LYS A 4 1.42 -47.69 61.26
N ASP A 5 0.20 -47.98 60.88
CA ASP A 5 -0.11 -48.51 59.56
C ASP A 5 0.23 -47.46 58.50
N PHE A 6 1.11 -47.81 57.56
CA PHE A 6 1.50 -46.97 56.44
C PHE A 6 0.55 -47.25 55.28
N ILE A 7 -0.56 -46.51 55.21
CA ILE A 7 -1.40 -46.47 54.01
C ILE A 7 -0.67 -45.64 52.95
N LEU A 8 -0.26 -46.32 51.87
CA LEU A 8 0.37 -45.74 50.70
C LEU A 8 -0.73 -45.24 49.75
N VAL A 9 -1.10 -43.95 49.87
CA VAL A 9 -2.03 -43.29 48.95
C VAL A 9 -1.27 -42.96 47.66
N LEU A 10 -1.50 -43.78 46.63
CA LEU A 10 -1.02 -43.53 45.28
C LEU A 10 -1.89 -42.42 44.65
N GLY A 11 -1.46 -41.17 44.78
CA GLY A 11 -2.11 -40.02 44.13
C GLY A 11 -1.89 -40.05 42.62
N ILE A 12 -2.93 -40.37 41.87
CA ILE A 12 -2.95 -40.24 40.40
C ILE A 12 -3.02 -38.74 40.07
N VAL A 13 -1.88 -38.16 39.70
CA VAL A 13 -1.82 -36.80 39.16
C VAL A 13 -2.30 -36.88 37.70
N ILE A 14 -3.58 -36.58 37.48
CA ILE A 14 -4.12 -36.39 36.12
C ILE A 14 -3.57 -35.06 35.62
N SER A 15 -2.49 -35.10 34.83
CA SER A 15 -2.06 -33.95 34.04
C SER A 15 -3.11 -33.71 32.94
N CYS A 16 -3.99 -32.74 33.16
CA CYS A 16 -4.79 -32.18 32.08
C CYS A 16 -3.83 -31.52 31.08
N ALA A 17 -3.54 -32.20 29.98
CA ALA A 17 -2.94 -31.58 28.81
C ALA A 17 -3.95 -30.54 28.31
N ASN A 18 -3.71 -29.27 28.65
CA ASN A 18 -4.52 -28.16 28.18
C ASN A 18 -4.21 -27.99 26.69
N ALA A 19 -5.00 -28.65 25.83
CA ALA A 19 -4.87 -28.53 24.39
C ALA A 19 -5.18 -27.08 24.02
N GLN A 20 -4.12 -26.31 23.73
CA GLN A 20 -4.24 -24.89 23.45
C GLN A 20 -4.83 -24.73 22.04
N THR A 21 -6.07 -24.25 21.95
CA THR A 21 -6.75 -23.96 20.69
C THR A 21 -6.45 -22.52 20.25
N PHE A 22 -6.03 -22.35 19.00
CA PHE A 22 -5.74 -21.05 18.40
C PHE A 22 -6.95 -20.56 17.62
N ARG A 23 -7.36 -19.30 17.83
CA ARG A 23 -8.52 -18.75 17.10
C ARG A 23 -8.07 -17.96 15.87
N ALA A 24 -8.46 -18.40 14.68
CA ALA A 24 -8.28 -17.66 13.43
C ALA A 24 -9.44 -16.67 13.26
N CYS A 25 -9.16 -15.38 13.24
CA CYS A 25 -10.16 -14.35 13.01
C CYS A 25 -10.40 -14.07 11.52
N VAL A 26 -11.66 -14.07 11.10
CA VAL A 26 -12.07 -13.88 9.71
C VAL A 26 -13.29 -12.95 9.61
N VAL A 27 -13.39 -12.22 8.49
CA VAL A 27 -14.50 -11.25 8.23
C VAL A 27 -15.80 -11.94 7.80
N ASP A 28 -15.73 -13.22 7.47
CA ASP A 28 -16.86 -13.99 6.96
C ASP A 28 -16.79 -15.43 7.45
N ASP A 29 -17.93 -15.99 7.82
CA ASP A 29 -18.06 -17.40 8.19
C ASP A 29 -18.09 -18.26 6.92
N SER A 30 -16.97 -18.28 6.22
CA SER A 30 -16.83 -19.06 5.00
C SER A 30 -16.71 -20.55 5.32
N ILE A 31 -17.20 -21.40 4.42
CA ILE A 31 -16.97 -22.86 4.44
C ILE A 31 -15.47 -23.19 4.58
N ARG A 32 -14.59 -22.33 4.03
CA ARG A 32 -13.13 -22.46 4.18
C ARG A 32 -12.70 -22.34 5.65
N CYS A 33 -13.30 -21.42 6.40
CA CYS A 33 -13.05 -21.29 7.83
C CYS A 33 -13.63 -22.48 8.61
N GLN A 34 -14.85 -22.90 8.30
CA GLN A 34 -15.47 -24.07 8.94
C GLN A 34 -14.65 -25.36 8.72
N ASN A 35 -13.91 -25.44 7.62
CA ASN A 35 -12.99 -26.55 7.36
C ASN A 35 -11.69 -26.48 8.17
N LEU A 36 -11.32 -25.32 8.75
CA LEU A 36 -10.13 -25.20 9.61
C LEU A 36 -10.30 -25.93 10.94
N ASP A 37 -11.52 -26.14 11.40
CA ASP A 37 -11.85 -26.79 12.69
C ASP A 37 -12.12 -28.30 12.53
N LYS A 38 -11.79 -28.88 11.37
CA LYS A 38 -11.99 -30.30 11.08
C LYS A 38 -10.75 -31.13 11.42
N ASP A 39 -10.95 -32.44 11.50
CA ASP A 39 -9.88 -33.46 11.52
C ASP A 39 -8.83 -33.30 12.62
N GLY A 40 -9.25 -32.85 13.81
CA GLY A 40 -8.36 -32.69 14.97
C GLY A 40 -7.45 -31.47 14.90
N SER A 41 -7.79 -30.48 14.08
CA SER A 41 -7.11 -29.19 14.02
C SER A 41 -7.10 -28.49 15.39
N LEU A 42 -5.98 -27.82 15.68
CA LEU A 42 -5.84 -26.95 16.85
C LEU A 42 -6.33 -25.52 16.58
N VAL A 43 -6.91 -25.27 15.40
CA VAL A 43 -7.35 -23.94 14.97
C VAL A 43 -8.87 -23.90 14.87
N SER A 44 -9.49 -23.00 15.63
CA SER A 44 -10.92 -22.70 15.52
C SER A 44 -11.16 -21.35 14.86
N CYS A 45 -12.30 -21.15 14.21
CA CYS A 45 -12.63 -19.87 13.58
C CYS A 45 -13.37 -18.91 14.52
N LEU A 46 -13.02 -17.63 14.43
CA LEU A 46 -13.75 -16.52 15.03
C LEU A 46 -14.24 -15.61 13.90
N SER A 47 -15.51 -15.72 13.55
CA SER A 47 -16.13 -14.85 12.56
C SER A 47 -16.49 -13.50 13.18
N VAL A 48 -16.12 -12.41 12.49
CA VAL A 48 -16.39 -11.04 12.91
C VAL A 48 -16.84 -10.20 11.72
N PRO A 49 -17.54 -9.07 11.91
CA PRO A 49 -18.05 -8.28 10.76
C PRO A 49 -16.99 -7.53 9.95
N THR A 50 -15.82 -7.23 10.54
CA THR A 50 -14.78 -6.41 9.88
C THR A 50 -13.37 -6.80 10.33
N ARG A 51 -12.35 -6.48 9.54
CA ARG A 51 -10.94 -6.69 9.95
C ARG A 51 -10.52 -5.80 11.12
N VAL A 52 -11.19 -4.66 11.32
CA VAL A 52 -10.99 -3.83 12.51
C VAL A 52 -11.41 -4.59 13.77
N GLU A 53 -12.50 -5.35 13.71
CA GLU A 53 -12.89 -6.22 14.81
C GLU A 53 -11.86 -7.34 15.03
N CYS A 54 -11.27 -7.91 13.97
CA CYS A 54 -10.15 -8.85 14.14
C CYS A 54 -8.96 -8.24 14.85
N ALA A 55 -8.60 -7.00 14.53
CA ALA A 55 -7.56 -6.27 15.25
C ALA A 55 -7.88 -6.10 16.74
N VAL A 56 -9.13 -5.78 17.07
CA VAL A 56 -9.59 -5.67 18.48
C VAL A 56 -9.49 -7.02 19.19
N GLN A 57 -9.89 -8.12 18.55
CA GLN A 57 -9.81 -9.46 19.14
C GLN A 57 -8.35 -9.92 19.34
N MET A 58 -7.46 -9.56 18.41
CA MET A 58 -6.01 -9.79 18.55
C MET A 58 -5.41 -9.01 19.73
N ASN A 59 -5.79 -7.74 19.92
CA ASN A 59 -5.34 -6.92 21.06
C ASN A 59 -5.75 -7.51 22.40
N ARG A 60 -6.86 -8.26 22.44
CA ARG A 60 -7.34 -8.96 23.64
C ARG A 60 -6.62 -10.30 23.86
N GLY A 61 -5.71 -10.70 22.98
CA GLY A 61 -5.05 -12.01 23.02
C GLY A 61 -5.98 -13.17 22.63
N ASN A 62 -7.12 -12.88 22.01
CA ASN A 62 -8.17 -13.88 21.76
C ASN A 62 -8.07 -14.55 20.39
N ALA A 63 -7.29 -14.02 19.46
CA ALA A 63 -7.19 -14.54 18.09
C ALA A 63 -5.89 -14.13 17.40
N PHE A 64 -5.62 -14.73 16.24
CA PHE A 64 -4.71 -14.23 15.21
C PHE A 64 -5.52 -13.86 13.96
N GLY A 65 -4.99 -13.01 13.08
CA GLY A 65 -5.71 -12.54 11.89
C GLY A 65 -4.81 -12.37 10.67
N VAL A 66 -5.44 -12.28 9.51
CA VAL A 66 -4.77 -12.00 8.23
C VAL A 66 -5.13 -10.59 7.80
N PHE A 67 -4.11 -9.78 7.50
CA PHE A 67 -4.24 -8.38 7.13
C PHE A 67 -3.51 -8.11 5.83
N THR A 68 -3.98 -7.11 5.07
CA THR A 68 -3.20 -6.56 3.97
C THR A 68 -1.99 -5.80 4.49
N GLU A 69 -1.08 -5.45 3.59
CA GLU A 69 0.12 -4.66 3.87
C GLU A 69 -0.25 -3.28 4.48
N GLU A 70 -1.28 -2.61 3.96
CA GLU A 70 -1.77 -1.32 4.48
C GLU A 70 -2.45 -1.46 5.85
N GLU A 71 -3.26 -2.50 6.03
CA GLU A 71 -3.91 -2.76 7.32
C GLU A 71 -2.86 -3.02 8.42
N LEU A 72 -1.82 -3.80 8.11
CA LEU A 72 -0.73 -4.06 9.04
C LEU A 72 0.00 -2.79 9.46
N LEU A 73 0.22 -1.85 8.53
CA LEU A 73 0.82 -0.56 8.84
C LEU A 73 -0.04 0.25 9.82
N LEU A 74 -1.36 0.25 9.64
CA LEU A 74 -2.29 0.90 10.57
C LEU A 74 -2.27 0.22 11.95
N LEU A 75 -2.19 -1.11 12.01
CA LEU A 75 -2.06 -1.85 13.26
C LEU A 75 -0.76 -1.50 14.00
N ALA A 76 0.36 -1.48 13.28
CA ALA A 76 1.66 -1.16 13.85
C ALA A 76 1.74 0.28 14.37
N GLN A 77 1.07 1.24 13.72
CA GLN A 77 1.00 2.62 14.21
C GLN A 77 0.22 2.76 15.52
N ARG A 78 -0.80 1.93 15.72
CA ARG A 78 -1.64 1.97 16.93
C ARG A 78 -1.00 1.21 18.09
N ASN A 79 -0.43 0.04 17.82
CA ASN A 79 0.14 -0.87 18.82
C ASN A 79 1.51 -1.41 18.34
N PRO A 80 2.58 -0.61 18.40
CA PRO A 80 3.85 -0.93 17.72
C PRO A 80 4.56 -2.17 18.25
N ASN A 81 4.30 -2.57 19.50
CA ASN A 81 5.00 -3.67 20.16
C ASN A 81 4.12 -4.89 20.48
N ASP A 82 2.82 -4.83 20.17
CA ASP A 82 1.85 -5.83 20.65
C ASP A 82 1.61 -6.96 19.65
N HIS A 83 2.15 -6.82 18.44
CA HIS A 83 1.91 -7.74 17.33
C HIS A 83 3.19 -8.17 16.66
N ARG A 84 3.23 -9.44 16.23
CA ARG A 84 4.32 -10.02 15.47
C ARG A 84 3.80 -10.69 14.21
N VAL A 85 4.39 -10.37 13.07
CA VAL A 85 4.16 -11.10 11.82
C VAL A 85 4.83 -12.48 11.92
N ILE A 86 4.04 -13.55 11.82
CA ILE A 86 4.53 -14.94 11.87
C ILE A 86 4.61 -15.61 10.50
N ALA A 87 3.89 -15.07 9.50
CA ALA A 87 3.83 -15.59 8.14
C ALA A 87 3.45 -14.48 7.15
N THR A 88 3.79 -14.67 5.87
CA THR A 88 3.37 -13.79 4.77
C THR A 88 2.84 -14.63 3.63
N VAL A 89 1.73 -14.22 3.01
CA VAL A 89 1.19 -14.86 1.80
C VAL A 89 1.93 -14.29 0.60
N ARG A 90 2.58 -15.16 -0.18
CA ARG A 90 3.41 -14.76 -1.33
C ARG A 90 2.93 -15.43 -2.60
N ASP A 91 3.20 -14.77 -3.73
CA ASP A 91 3.04 -15.36 -5.04
C ASP A 91 4.11 -16.45 -5.22
N VAL A 92 3.68 -17.67 -5.57
CA VAL A 92 4.55 -18.83 -5.78
C VAL A 92 5.61 -18.59 -6.86
N ASN A 93 5.30 -17.75 -7.85
CA ASN A 93 6.21 -17.40 -8.94
C ASN A 93 7.18 -16.27 -8.57
N ARG A 94 7.00 -15.62 -7.41
CA ARG A 94 7.83 -14.50 -6.95
C ARG A 94 8.37 -14.73 -5.53
N ILE A 95 8.55 -16.00 -5.16
CA ILE A 95 9.00 -16.38 -3.81
C ILE A 95 10.38 -15.80 -3.46
N THR A 96 11.25 -15.63 -4.46
CA THR A 96 12.59 -15.06 -4.31
C THR A 96 12.59 -13.54 -4.14
N ASN A 97 11.49 -12.86 -4.48
CA ASN A 97 11.41 -11.41 -4.34
C ASN A 97 11.18 -11.05 -2.87
N PRO A 98 12.03 -10.22 -2.24
CA PRO A 98 11.88 -9.87 -0.84
C PRO A 98 10.59 -9.07 -0.59
N PHE A 99 10.17 -8.26 -1.55
CA PHE A 99 9.03 -7.34 -1.47
C PHE A 99 7.86 -7.76 -2.38
N ALA A 100 6.63 -7.38 -1.99
CA ALA A 100 5.44 -7.62 -2.81
C ALA A 100 5.41 -6.76 -4.09
N PHE A 101 6.01 -5.57 -4.01
CA PHE A 101 6.26 -4.64 -5.11
C PHE A 101 7.36 -3.64 -4.67
N GLU A 102 7.97 -2.97 -5.64
CA GLU A 102 8.96 -1.92 -5.41
C GLU A 102 8.52 -0.68 -6.19
N ALA A 103 8.40 0.45 -5.50
CA ALA A 103 8.10 1.74 -6.10
C ALA A 103 9.39 2.54 -6.28
N VAL A 104 9.60 3.11 -7.46
CA VAL A 104 10.83 3.79 -7.84
C VAL A 104 10.54 5.15 -8.46
N ALA A 105 11.41 6.12 -8.17
CA ALA A 105 11.49 7.37 -8.90
C ALA A 105 12.51 7.22 -10.03
N LEU A 106 12.01 7.16 -11.26
CA LEU A 106 12.84 7.07 -12.47
C LEU A 106 13.17 8.47 -12.96
N VAL A 107 14.46 8.75 -13.16
CA VAL A 107 14.99 10.05 -13.61
C VAL A 107 15.99 9.86 -14.75
N PRO A 108 16.20 10.88 -15.60
CA PRO A 108 17.29 10.87 -16.59
C PRO A 108 18.67 10.73 -15.94
N ASN A 109 19.63 10.17 -16.68
CA ASN A 109 20.99 9.93 -16.18
C ASN A 109 21.77 11.20 -15.81
N ASN A 110 21.37 12.36 -16.32
CA ASN A 110 21.97 13.66 -16.02
C ASN A 110 21.32 14.35 -14.81
N HIS A 111 20.36 13.70 -14.14
CA HIS A 111 19.75 14.20 -12.93
C HIS A 111 20.77 14.30 -11.79
N THR A 112 20.69 15.38 -11.03
CA THR A 112 21.61 15.67 -9.91
C THR A 112 20.82 16.21 -8.72
N ASN A 113 21.45 16.36 -7.55
CA ASN A 113 20.84 16.95 -6.34
C ASN A 113 19.65 16.17 -5.75
N GLY A 114 19.53 14.87 -6.03
CA GLY A 114 18.55 13.99 -5.40
C GLY A 114 17.11 14.51 -5.52
N PHE A 115 16.36 14.54 -4.42
CA PHE A 115 14.97 15.03 -4.44
C PHE A 115 14.85 16.54 -4.70
N GLU A 116 15.77 17.37 -4.20
CA GLU A 116 15.71 18.81 -4.46
C GLU A 116 15.95 19.15 -5.93
N GLY A 117 16.72 18.33 -6.65
CA GLY A 117 16.90 18.47 -8.10
C GLY A 117 15.62 18.28 -8.92
N LEU A 118 14.55 17.76 -8.32
CA LEU A 118 13.25 17.60 -8.97
C LEU A 118 12.44 18.90 -8.98
N ARG A 119 12.83 19.91 -8.19
CA ARG A 119 12.14 21.20 -8.11
C ARG A 119 12.19 21.92 -9.46
N GLY A 120 11.05 22.44 -9.89
CA GLY A 120 10.84 23.03 -11.21
C GLY A 120 10.85 22.01 -12.35
N GLY A 121 10.90 20.71 -12.04
CA GLY A 121 10.87 19.63 -13.01
C GLY A 121 9.46 19.31 -13.50
N ARG A 122 9.41 18.39 -14.47
CA ARG A 122 8.21 17.87 -15.11
C ARG A 122 7.88 16.46 -14.60
N TYR A 123 6.71 16.28 -13.98
CA TYR A 123 6.39 15.08 -13.21
C TYR A 123 5.36 14.17 -13.90
N CYS A 124 5.67 12.89 -14.04
CA CYS A 124 4.80 11.86 -14.59
C CYS A 124 4.34 10.88 -13.49
N HIS A 125 3.05 10.89 -13.18
CA HIS A 125 2.46 10.03 -12.15
C HIS A 125 1.48 9.01 -12.78
N PRO A 126 1.45 7.74 -12.31
CA PRO A 126 0.58 6.69 -12.85
C PRO A 126 -0.90 6.88 -12.46
N GLY A 127 -1.19 7.83 -11.59
CA GLY A 127 -2.55 8.25 -11.25
C GLY A 127 -3.04 7.76 -9.90
N LEU A 128 -3.83 8.60 -9.23
CA LEU A 128 -4.44 8.34 -7.92
C LEU A 128 -5.69 7.47 -8.00
N GLY A 129 -6.21 7.22 -9.20
CA GLY A 129 -7.39 6.36 -9.42
C GLY A 129 -7.06 4.87 -9.47
N ALA A 130 -5.79 4.49 -9.52
CA ALA A 130 -5.35 3.10 -9.63
C ALA A 130 -5.42 2.38 -8.26
N THR A 131 -6.62 2.03 -7.81
CA THR A 131 -6.84 1.32 -6.54
C THR A 131 -6.54 -0.19 -6.64
N SER A 132 -5.42 -0.56 -7.28
CA SER A 132 -4.90 -1.90 -7.05
C SER A 132 -4.53 -2.02 -5.56
N MET A 133 -4.79 -3.17 -4.93
CA MET A 133 -4.66 -3.34 -3.47
C MET A 133 -3.28 -2.96 -2.91
N ARG A 134 -2.24 -2.93 -3.77
CA ARG A 134 -0.86 -2.59 -3.43
C ARG A 134 -0.48 -1.14 -3.72
N TRP A 135 -1.13 -0.47 -4.66
CA TRP A 135 -0.87 0.94 -4.99
C TRP A 135 -1.91 1.83 -4.30
N SER A 136 -1.87 1.83 -2.97
CA SER A 136 -2.71 2.71 -2.16
C SER A 136 -2.38 4.18 -2.44
N PRO A 137 -3.28 5.12 -2.11
CA PRO A 137 -2.95 6.56 -2.18
C PRO A 137 -1.72 6.94 -1.34
N ARG A 138 -1.40 6.20 -0.27
CA ARG A 138 -0.16 6.40 0.51
C ARG A 138 1.07 6.08 -0.33
N VAL A 139 1.06 4.93 -1.02
CA VAL A 139 2.16 4.53 -1.91
C VAL A 139 2.29 5.51 -3.06
N LEU A 140 1.19 5.83 -3.74
CA LEU A 140 1.17 6.72 -4.90
C LEU A 140 1.68 8.14 -4.56
N ARG A 141 1.43 8.64 -3.35
CA ARG A 141 1.94 9.93 -2.87
C ARG A 141 3.35 9.88 -2.29
N ALA A 142 4.02 8.72 -2.26
CA ALA A 142 5.30 8.59 -1.54
C ALA A 142 6.39 9.52 -2.10
N LEU A 143 6.53 9.62 -3.43
CA LEU A 143 7.50 10.56 -4.03
C LEU A 143 7.15 12.01 -3.70
N GLU A 144 5.86 12.37 -3.76
CA GLU A 144 5.36 13.71 -3.46
C GLU A 144 5.70 14.13 -2.03
N THR A 145 5.51 13.22 -1.07
CA THR A 145 5.90 13.43 0.32
C THR A 145 7.42 13.54 0.47
N LEU A 146 8.19 12.65 -0.14
CA LEU A 146 9.65 12.63 0.00
C LEU A 146 10.34 13.82 -0.68
N SER A 147 9.82 14.31 -1.80
CA SER A 147 10.44 15.38 -2.58
C SER A 147 9.87 16.76 -2.27
N ALA A 148 8.54 16.91 -2.34
CA ALA A 148 7.88 18.20 -2.17
C ALA A 148 7.48 18.47 -0.72
N ARG A 149 7.60 17.48 0.19
CA ARG A 149 7.26 17.58 1.62
C ARG A 149 5.79 17.95 1.82
N THR A 150 4.89 17.28 1.09
CA THR A 150 3.45 17.49 1.17
C THR A 150 2.83 17.14 2.53
N ASP A 151 3.58 16.45 3.39
CA ASP A 151 3.25 16.18 4.79
C ASP A 151 3.57 17.35 5.74
N GLN A 152 4.20 18.41 5.25
CA GLN A 152 4.55 19.60 6.04
C GLN A 152 3.61 20.77 5.70
N CYS A 153 2.81 21.17 6.68
CA CYS A 153 1.92 22.32 6.53
C CYS A 153 2.70 23.65 6.57
N PRO A 154 2.37 24.62 5.70
CA PRO A 154 2.87 25.98 5.81
C PRO A 154 2.36 26.67 7.08
N SER A 155 2.92 27.82 7.42
CA SER A 155 2.55 28.55 8.64
C SER A 155 1.12 29.09 8.65
N GLU A 156 0.53 29.33 7.47
CA GLU A 156 -0.87 29.75 7.37
C GLU A 156 -1.72 28.69 6.62
N THR A 157 -2.69 28.15 7.35
CA THR A 157 -3.56 27.04 6.92
C THR A 157 -5.03 27.34 7.14
N ARG A 158 -5.37 28.51 7.70
CA ARG A 158 -6.74 28.83 8.08
C ARG A 158 -7.71 28.78 6.89
N GLY A 159 -8.74 27.94 7.02
CA GLY A 159 -9.79 27.80 6.01
C GLY A 159 -9.41 26.94 4.80
N ARG A 160 -8.26 26.28 4.83
CA ARG A 160 -7.74 25.45 3.74
C ARG A 160 -7.86 23.98 4.08
N THR A 161 -8.12 23.15 3.08
CA THR A 161 -8.15 21.69 3.24
C THR A 161 -6.75 21.10 3.10
N THR A 162 -6.54 19.88 3.61
CA THR A 162 -5.26 19.18 3.42
C THR A 162 -5.00 18.93 1.94
N GLU A 163 -6.03 18.59 1.18
CA GLU A 163 -5.96 18.39 -0.27
C GLU A 163 -5.54 19.67 -1.00
N GLU A 164 -6.05 20.84 -0.58
CA GLU A 164 -5.66 22.12 -1.15
C GLU A 164 -4.20 22.47 -0.84
N LEU A 165 -3.74 22.20 0.38
CA LEU A 165 -2.34 22.42 0.76
C LEU A 165 -1.40 21.49 -0.01
N GLU A 166 -1.73 20.19 -0.11
CA GLU A 166 -0.97 19.19 -0.87
C GLU A 166 -0.82 19.63 -2.34
N VAL A 167 -1.93 19.99 -2.99
CA VAL A 167 -1.94 20.38 -4.40
C VAL A 167 -1.21 21.69 -4.63
N GLU A 168 -1.32 22.69 -3.74
CA GLU A 168 -0.55 23.93 -3.86
C GLU A 168 0.96 23.69 -3.71
N ILE A 169 1.38 22.90 -2.72
CA ILE A 169 2.79 22.57 -2.50
C ILE A 169 3.36 21.90 -3.76
N LEU A 170 2.64 20.93 -4.33
CA LEU A 170 3.06 20.25 -5.55
C LEU A 170 3.08 21.18 -6.76
N SER A 171 2.07 22.04 -6.90
CA SER A 171 1.98 23.03 -7.97
C SER A 171 3.15 24.02 -7.93
N ASN A 172 3.66 24.34 -6.75
CA ASN A 172 4.83 25.21 -6.59
C ASN A 172 6.15 24.45 -6.72
N PHE A 173 6.15 23.14 -6.48
CA PHE A 173 7.35 22.30 -6.57
C PHE A 173 7.65 21.88 -8.01
N PHE A 174 6.65 21.48 -8.80
CA PHE A 174 6.81 21.05 -10.19
C PHE A 174 6.34 22.12 -11.17
N SER A 175 7.06 22.33 -12.28
CA SER A 175 6.64 23.30 -13.29
C SER A 175 5.38 22.83 -14.01
N GLU A 176 5.34 21.55 -14.36
CA GLU A 176 4.22 20.86 -15.02
C GLU A 176 4.18 19.41 -14.54
N ALA A 177 3.01 18.79 -14.59
CA ALA A 177 2.87 17.36 -14.32
C ALA A 177 1.75 16.72 -15.14
N CYS A 178 1.75 15.40 -15.18
CA CYS A 178 0.53 14.62 -15.33
C CYS A 178 0.28 13.85 -14.03
N ARG A 179 -0.66 14.37 -13.22
CA ARG A 179 -1.09 13.77 -11.95
C ARG A 179 -2.57 13.36 -12.00
N PRO A 180 -2.92 12.27 -12.71
CA PRO A 180 -4.31 11.95 -12.99
C PRO A 180 -5.05 11.31 -11.80
N GLY A 181 -6.38 11.25 -11.90
CA GLY A 181 -7.25 10.67 -10.88
C GLY A 181 -7.80 11.71 -9.87
N PRO A 182 -8.49 11.25 -8.82
CA PRO A 182 -9.09 12.14 -7.82
C PRO A 182 -8.04 12.69 -6.85
N TRP A 183 -7.98 14.01 -6.72
CA TRP A 183 -7.20 14.73 -5.71
C TRP A 183 -8.02 14.93 -4.42
N SER A 184 -9.35 14.95 -4.56
CA SER A 184 -10.30 15.05 -3.46
C SER A 184 -11.40 13.99 -3.60
N ALA A 185 -11.89 13.47 -2.47
CA ALA A 185 -13.03 12.55 -2.45
C ALA A 185 -14.35 13.22 -2.88
N ASN A 186 -14.46 14.54 -2.72
CA ASN A 186 -15.59 15.32 -3.22
C ASN A 186 -15.32 15.75 -4.68
N PRO A 187 -16.13 15.33 -5.66
CA PRO A 187 -15.91 15.62 -7.08
C PRO A 187 -15.95 17.12 -7.43
N THR A 188 -16.79 17.90 -6.77
CA THR A 188 -16.89 19.35 -6.99
C THR A 188 -15.61 20.05 -6.53
N HIS A 189 -15.11 19.67 -5.37
CA HIS A 189 -13.85 20.20 -4.83
C HIS A 189 -12.65 19.71 -5.65
N ASP A 190 -12.66 18.47 -6.13
CA ASP A 190 -11.65 17.93 -7.04
C ASP A 190 -11.55 18.73 -8.35
N ALA A 191 -12.71 19.01 -8.98
CA ALA A 191 -12.77 19.83 -10.18
C ALA A 191 -12.30 21.28 -9.93
N ASP A 192 -12.63 21.84 -8.77
CA ASP A 192 -12.14 23.18 -8.37
C ASP A 192 -10.61 23.22 -8.24
N LEU A 193 -10.02 22.24 -7.54
CA LEU A 193 -8.57 22.14 -7.39
C LEU A 193 -7.87 22.01 -8.75
N LYS A 194 -8.35 21.12 -9.64
CA LYS A 194 -7.79 20.94 -10.99
C LYS A 194 -7.86 22.20 -11.83
N ARG A 195 -8.92 22.99 -11.68
CA ARG A 195 -9.08 24.29 -12.34
C ARG A 195 -8.11 25.34 -11.80
N ARG A 196 -7.85 25.35 -10.48
CA ARG A 196 -6.97 26.32 -9.82
C ARG A 196 -5.48 26.00 -10.00
N PHE A 197 -5.13 24.71 -10.15
CA PHE A 197 -3.76 24.22 -10.28
C PHE A 197 -3.57 23.42 -11.58
N PRO A 198 -3.78 24.04 -12.76
CA PRO A 198 -3.82 23.33 -14.03
C PRO A 198 -2.45 22.78 -14.46
N ASN A 199 -1.35 23.32 -13.94
CA ASN A 199 0.01 22.85 -14.26
C ASN A 199 0.22 21.40 -13.87
N LEU A 200 -0.43 20.91 -12.81
CA LEU A 200 -0.35 19.51 -12.39
C LEU A 200 -1.06 18.52 -13.34
N CYS A 201 -1.76 19.04 -14.35
CA CYS A 201 -2.39 18.27 -15.41
C CYS A 201 -1.88 18.65 -16.80
N ALA A 202 -0.92 19.58 -16.91
CA ALA A 202 -0.46 20.14 -18.18
C ALA A 202 0.22 19.11 -19.10
N MET A 203 0.82 18.06 -18.53
CA MET A 203 1.42 16.97 -19.29
C MET A 203 0.45 15.82 -19.55
N CYS A 204 -0.78 15.88 -19.03
CA CYS A 204 -1.79 14.89 -19.37
C CYS A 204 -2.36 15.20 -20.76
N SER A 205 -2.67 14.13 -21.47
CA SER A 205 -3.11 14.16 -22.87
C SER A 205 -4.41 14.89 -23.18
N ALA A 206 -5.26 15.11 -22.17
CA ALA A 206 -6.45 15.96 -22.26
C ALA A 206 -6.30 17.07 -21.22
N SER A 207 -5.80 18.22 -21.68
CA SER A 207 -5.70 19.43 -20.86
C SER A 207 -7.09 19.79 -20.32
N GLY A 208 -7.25 19.78 -19.00
CA GLY A 208 -8.48 20.23 -18.32
C GLY A 208 -9.31 19.13 -17.64
N VAL A 209 -9.19 17.85 -18.01
CA VAL A 209 -9.94 16.75 -17.35
C VAL A 209 -9.03 15.84 -16.50
N CYS A 210 -7.71 15.91 -16.69
CA CYS A 210 -6.72 15.21 -15.87
C CYS A 210 -7.02 13.69 -15.75
N GLU A 211 -7.56 13.08 -16.81
CA GLU A 211 -7.98 11.67 -16.84
C GLU A 211 -6.78 10.72 -17.00
N GLY A 212 -5.63 11.24 -17.41
CA GLY A 212 -4.39 10.50 -17.57
C GLY A 212 -3.86 10.50 -18.99
N TYR A 213 -3.28 9.38 -19.38
CA TYR A 213 -2.61 9.21 -20.66
C TYR A 213 -3.59 8.60 -21.69
N ASN A 214 -3.81 9.25 -22.84
CA ASN A 214 -4.83 8.89 -23.83
C ASN A 214 -4.25 8.32 -25.13
N ASN A 215 -2.95 8.04 -25.17
CA ASN A 215 -2.29 7.50 -26.36
C ASN A 215 -1.81 6.06 -26.15
N PRO A 216 -2.72 5.07 -26.10
CA PRO A 216 -2.33 3.67 -26.01
C PRO A 216 -1.54 3.22 -27.25
N MET A 217 -1.69 3.88 -28.41
CA MET A 217 -0.95 3.48 -29.62
C MET A 217 0.51 4.00 -29.65
N ALA A 218 0.90 4.94 -28.78
CA ALA A 218 2.28 5.41 -28.70
C ALA A 218 3.25 4.32 -28.22
N ILE A 219 2.76 3.35 -27.45
CA ILE A 219 3.61 2.38 -26.77
C ILE A 219 3.40 1.00 -27.39
N ASN A 220 4.43 0.49 -28.08
CA ASN A 220 4.40 -0.85 -28.69
C ASN A 220 5.55 -1.71 -28.15
N ILE A 221 5.34 -2.28 -26.95
CA ILE A 221 6.28 -3.18 -26.31
C ILE A 221 5.63 -4.57 -26.24
N ALA A 222 6.26 -5.55 -26.90
CA ALA A 222 5.76 -6.93 -26.91
C ALA A 222 5.56 -7.48 -25.49
N GLY A 223 4.37 -8.01 -25.19
CA GLY A 223 4.01 -8.59 -23.90
C GLY A 223 3.58 -7.59 -22.82
N VAL A 224 3.58 -6.28 -23.12
CA VAL A 224 3.27 -5.22 -22.16
C VAL A 224 2.00 -4.50 -22.56
N SER A 225 1.10 -4.28 -21.60
CA SER A 225 -0.13 -3.52 -21.85
C SER A 225 0.17 -2.02 -21.96
N ASN A 226 -0.15 -1.45 -23.11
CA ASN A 226 -0.10 0.00 -23.35
C ASN A 226 -1.16 0.82 -22.59
N ARG A 227 -2.11 0.13 -21.93
CA ARG A 227 -3.11 0.75 -21.04
C ARG A 227 -2.68 0.76 -19.58
N ASP A 228 -1.53 0.16 -19.28
CA ASP A 228 -0.99 0.18 -17.93
C ASP A 228 -0.49 1.60 -17.60
N THR A 229 -0.97 2.17 -16.51
CA THR A 229 -0.69 3.57 -16.20
C THR A 229 0.74 3.81 -15.72
N HIS A 230 1.44 2.79 -15.23
CA HIS A 230 2.88 2.87 -14.96
C HIS A 230 3.67 2.91 -16.26
N ILE A 231 3.30 2.08 -17.24
CA ILE A 231 3.91 2.10 -18.59
C ILE A 231 3.72 3.46 -19.25
N GLN A 232 2.53 4.03 -19.14
CA GLN A 232 2.23 5.36 -19.67
C GLN A 232 2.97 6.48 -18.92
N ALA A 233 3.16 6.37 -17.60
CA ALA A 233 3.95 7.33 -16.85
C ALA A 233 5.45 7.26 -17.21
N ILE A 234 5.99 6.07 -17.50
CA ILE A 234 7.35 5.93 -18.04
C ILE A 234 7.44 6.57 -19.43
N ASP A 235 6.43 6.36 -20.27
CA ASP A 235 6.39 6.98 -21.60
C ASP A 235 6.32 8.51 -21.52
N CYS A 236 5.56 9.07 -20.57
CA CYS A 236 5.56 10.50 -20.27
C CYS A 236 6.96 11.01 -19.88
N LEU A 237 7.73 10.23 -19.12
CA LEU A 237 9.11 10.57 -18.78
C LEU A 237 9.99 10.61 -20.02
N VAL A 238 9.91 9.58 -20.87
CA VAL A 238 10.69 9.50 -22.11
C VAL A 238 10.33 10.64 -23.07
N ASN A 239 9.04 10.99 -23.13
CA ASN A 239 8.53 12.10 -23.92
C ASN A 239 8.59 13.44 -23.17
N ASN A 240 9.79 13.79 -22.69
CA ASN A 240 10.12 15.09 -22.09
C ASN A 240 9.79 15.26 -20.58
N GLY A 241 9.66 14.21 -19.78
CA GLY A 241 9.56 14.36 -18.31
C GLY A 241 10.92 14.55 -17.61
N THR A 242 10.87 14.92 -16.34
CA THR A 242 12.03 14.97 -15.43
C THR A 242 12.03 13.79 -14.46
N VAL A 243 10.85 13.34 -14.02
CA VAL A 243 10.72 12.20 -13.12
C VAL A 243 9.41 11.46 -13.35
N ALA A 244 9.45 10.12 -13.28
CA ALA A 244 8.27 9.27 -13.17
C ALA A 244 8.30 8.46 -11.88
N PHE A 245 7.14 8.32 -11.22
CA PHE A 245 7.01 7.46 -10.04
C PHE A 245 6.24 6.19 -10.37
N VAL A 246 6.91 5.05 -10.43
CA VAL A 246 6.33 3.82 -11.02
C VAL A 246 6.75 2.55 -10.30
N ALA A 247 6.15 1.41 -10.67
CA ALA A 247 6.63 0.12 -10.18
C ALA A 247 7.91 -0.30 -10.91
N TRP A 248 8.87 -0.87 -10.17
CA TRP A 248 10.11 -1.39 -10.74
C TRP A 248 9.88 -2.45 -11.83
N SER A 249 8.90 -3.34 -11.64
CA SER A 249 8.54 -4.36 -12.63
C SER A 249 8.22 -3.77 -13.99
N HIS A 250 7.52 -2.63 -14.02
CA HIS A 250 7.16 -1.96 -15.27
C HIS A 250 8.34 -1.22 -15.90
N VAL A 251 9.35 -0.81 -15.12
CA VAL A 251 10.62 -0.29 -15.66
C VAL A 251 11.38 -1.41 -16.39
N VAL A 252 11.46 -2.58 -15.77
CA VAL A 252 12.07 -3.78 -16.36
C VAL A 252 11.38 -4.16 -17.65
N ASP A 253 10.04 -4.19 -17.65
CA ASP A 253 9.23 -4.48 -18.84
C ASP A 253 9.42 -3.43 -19.93
N TYR A 254 9.42 -2.14 -19.56
CA TYR A 254 9.50 -1.03 -20.52
C TYR A 254 10.86 -0.99 -21.24
N PHE A 255 11.95 -1.05 -20.49
CA PHE A 255 13.31 -0.95 -21.03
C PHE A 255 13.93 -2.31 -21.39
N ARG A 256 13.21 -3.42 -21.17
CA ARG A 256 13.70 -4.79 -21.37
C ARG A 256 15.01 -5.07 -20.63
N VAL A 257 15.11 -4.58 -19.40
CA VAL A 257 16.30 -4.77 -18.56
C VAL A 257 16.34 -6.23 -18.11
N SER A 258 17.46 -6.91 -18.34
CA SER A 258 17.66 -8.24 -17.73
C SER A 258 18.00 -8.05 -16.25
N ILE A 259 17.19 -8.62 -15.36
CA ILE A 259 17.51 -8.70 -13.93
C ILE A 259 18.49 -9.88 -13.81
N PHE A 260 19.78 -9.58 -13.62
CA PHE A 260 20.81 -10.59 -13.36
C PHE A 260 20.80 -11.01 -11.90
#